data_AF-A0A434FFW1-F1
#
_entry.id   AF-A0A434FFW1-F1
#
_cell.length_a   1.000
_cell.length_b   1.000
_cell.length_c   1.000
_cell.angle_alpha   90.00
_cell.angle_beta   90.00
_cell.angle_gamma   90.00
#
_symmetry.space_group_name_H-M   'P 1'
#
loop_
_entity.id
_entity.type
_entity.pdbx_description
1 polymer ?
#
loop_
_entity_poly.entity_id
_entity_poly.type
_entity_poly.pdbx_seq_one_letter_code
_entity_poly.pdbx_strand_id
1 'polypeptide(L)'
;MPASASTPTGLPHGARPSIAAQEQLRQLGEQTKVATLPIIAGQSPVDIAKRAVQAARLGGHDVVILDTAGRTHIDEPLMVEMADIKKVSSPHEILLVADSLTGQDAVNLAKSFDERVGITGLVLTRMDGDGRGGAALSMRAVTGKPIKLIGTGEKMDGLEEFHPKRIADRILGMGDIVSLVEKAAETIDAEQAAAMAKKMQSGKFDLNDLAQQLQQMSKMGGMGGIMGMMPGMGKMKDQLAAAGLDDKMFGRQLAIISSMTKAERANPDILKHSRKKRIAAGSGTDAAEINKLLKMHRGMADMMKAMGGKGKGGGLMRGMMGGLASKMGLGGMMPGGMGGMPDLSKMDPKQLEALQKQAQAAGLGKGLPGGLPGGLPGGGLPGLPGGMKLPGLGGGGLPGLGKKK
;
A
#
# COMPACT_ATOMS: atom_id res chain seq x y z
N MET A 1 10.11 23.84 4.11
CA MET A 1 9.13 23.28 5.05
C MET A 1 9.22 21.75 4.96
N PRO A 2 9.06 20.93 6.03
CA PRO A 2 9.07 21.26 7.46
C PRO A 2 9.81 20.19 8.36
N ALA A 3 10.05 20.42 9.67
CA ALA A 3 10.99 19.67 10.55
C ALA A 3 10.33 19.00 11.77
N SER A 4 10.80 17.83 12.27
CA SER A 4 10.51 17.30 13.64
C SER A 4 11.27 16.02 14.12
N ALA A 5 11.27 15.74 15.45
CA ALA A 5 12.00 14.68 16.19
C ALA A 5 11.26 14.04 17.42
N SER A 6 11.64 12.82 17.83
CA SER A 6 11.38 12.15 19.15
C SER A 6 12.50 11.10 19.53
N THR A 7 12.77 10.81 20.82
CA THR A 7 13.78 9.82 21.38
C THR A 7 13.21 8.99 22.55
N PRO A 8 13.87 7.93 23.09
CA PRO A 8 14.26 7.80 24.54
C PRO A 8 15.74 7.34 24.71
N THR A 9 16.48 7.37 25.83
CA THR A 9 16.35 7.84 27.24
C THR A 9 17.74 7.78 27.91
N GLY A 10 18.06 8.74 28.80
CA GLY A 10 18.82 8.47 30.03
C GLY A 10 20.18 9.15 30.24
N LEU A 11 20.24 10.46 30.58
CA LEU A 11 21.32 11.09 31.39
C LEU A 11 20.78 12.35 32.11
N PRO A 12 21.23 12.68 33.34
CA PRO A 12 20.72 13.80 34.14
C PRO A 12 21.48 15.12 33.88
N HIS A 13 20.78 16.23 34.13
CA HIS A 13 21.19 17.66 34.04
C HIS A 13 21.32 18.26 32.64
N GLY A 14 20.35 19.15 32.33
CA GLY A 14 20.41 20.16 31.26
C GLY A 14 20.92 19.62 29.93
N ALA A 15 20.03 18.95 29.17
CA ALA A 15 20.37 18.22 27.96
C ALA A 15 21.14 19.08 26.95
N ARG A 16 22.47 18.97 26.99
CA ARG A 16 23.31 19.48 25.92
C ARG A 16 23.02 18.65 24.68
N PRO A 17 22.81 19.26 23.50
CA PRO A 17 22.52 18.52 22.29
C PRO A 17 23.65 17.52 22.03
N SER A 18 23.32 16.25 21.81
CA SER A 18 24.35 15.23 21.67
C SER A 18 25.19 15.53 20.43
N ILE A 19 26.51 15.57 20.60
CA ILE A 19 27.45 15.82 19.49
C ILE A 19 27.24 14.76 18.40
N ALA A 20 26.89 13.53 18.80
CA ALA A 20 26.55 12.44 17.89
C ALA A 20 25.36 12.75 16.97
N ALA A 21 24.28 13.36 17.48
CA ALA A 21 23.12 13.72 16.63
C ALA A 21 23.47 14.83 15.64
N GLN A 22 24.25 15.83 16.07
CA GLN A 22 24.71 16.90 15.18
C GLN A 22 25.64 16.36 14.08
N GLU A 23 26.49 15.40 14.43
CA GLU A 23 27.39 14.73 13.49
C GLU A 23 26.62 13.85 12.49
N GLN A 24 25.59 13.14 12.94
CA GLN A 24 24.68 12.41 12.07
C GLN A 24 24.00 13.34 11.06
N LEU A 25 23.52 14.51 11.51
CA LEU A 25 22.90 15.50 10.64
C LEU A 25 23.91 16.08 9.64
N ARG A 26 25.17 16.31 10.05
CA ARG A 26 26.27 16.76 9.17
C ARG A 26 26.51 15.75 8.05
N GLN A 27 26.65 14.47 8.39
CA GLN A 27 26.86 13.40 7.40
C GLN A 27 25.68 13.29 6.43
N LEU A 28 24.45 13.45 6.93
CA LEU A 28 23.26 13.47 6.09
C LEU A 28 23.25 14.66 5.13
N GLY A 29 23.63 15.85 5.60
CA GLY A 29 23.78 17.05 4.76
C GLY A 29 24.79 16.85 3.64
N GLU A 30 25.92 16.20 3.91
CA GLU A 30 26.94 15.89 2.89
C GLU A 30 26.41 14.93 1.82
N GLN A 31 25.70 13.87 2.22
CA GLN A 31 25.12 12.90 1.29
C GLN A 31 24.04 13.53 0.39
N THR A 32 23.24 14.43 0.96
CA THR A 32 22.11 15.08 0.27
C THR A 32 22.46 16.42 -0.38
N LYS A 33 23.71 16.88 -0.20
CA LYS A 33 24.21 18.21 -0.64
C LYS A 33 23.38 19.35 -0.05
N VAL A 34 22.87 19.18 1.17
CA VAL A 34 22.18 20.20 1.94
C VAL A 34 23.15 20.83 2.93
N ALA A 35 23.20 22.16 2.97
CA ALA A 35 24.08 22.88 3.89
C ALA A 35 23.66 22.63 5.35
N THR A 36 24.61 22.24 6.17
CA THR A 36 24.43 22.05 7.62
C THR A 36 25.23 23.08 8.40
N LEU A 37 24.71 23.50 9.54
CA LEU A 37 25.39 24.45 10.39
C LEU A 37 26.65 23.82 11.03
N PRO A 38 27.82 24.49 11.05
CA PRO A 38 29.01 23.98 11.71
C PRO A 38 28.78 23.71 13.20
N ILE A 39 29.28 22.57 13.67
CA ILE A 39 29.17 22.11 15.06
C ILE A 39 30.12 22.92 15.93
N ILE A 40 29.59 23.52 17.00
CA ILE A 40 30.37 24.23 18.02
C ILE A 40 30.07 23.57 19.35
N ALA A 41 31.09 22.93 19.93
CA ALA A 41 30.95 22.20 21.18
C ALA A 41 30.46 23.12 22.32
N GLY A 42 29.48 22.64 23.09
CA GLY A 42 28.97 23.33 24.27
C GLY A 42 27.97 24.47 24.02
N GLN A 43 27.58 24.75 22.77
CA GLN A 43 26.47 25.68 22.52
C GLN A 43 25.13 25.14 23.03
N SER A 44 24.29 26.05 23.53
CA SER A 44 22.91 25.74 23.89
C SER A 44 22.04 25.55 22.64
N PRO A 45 20.94 24.76 22.70
CA PRO A 45 20.00 24.63 21.57
C PRO A 45 19.42 25.97 21.10
N VAL A 46 19.17 26.89 22.02
CA VAL A 46 18.65 28.24 21.73
C VAL A 46 19.68 29.06 20.94
N ASP A 47 20.96 28.99 21.29
CA ASP A 47 22.03 29.69 20.57
C ASP A 47 22.29 29.08 19.19
N ILE A 48 22.20 27.74 19.09
CA ILE A 48 22.26 27.03 17.81
C ILE A 48 21.13 27.48 16.90
N ALA A 49 19.89 27.57 17.40
CA ALA A 49 18.73 28.03 16.62
C ALA A 49 18.89 29.48 16.13
N LYS A 50 19.32 30.40 17.00
CA LYS A 50 19.62 31.80 16.61
C LYS A 50 20.66 31.86 15.50
N ARG A 51 21.76 31.13 15.68
CA ARG A 51 22.88 31.09 14.73
C ARG A 51 22.47 30.46 13.40
N ALA A 52 21.65 29.42 13.41
CA ALA A 52 21.12 28.78 12.21
C ALA A 52 20.29 29.78 11.37
N VAL A 53 19.36 30.50 12.01
CA VAL A 53 18.52 31.49 11.32
C VAL A 53 19.36 32.65 10.78
N GLN A 54 20.32 33.14 11.56
CA GLN A 54 21.22 34.21 11.11
C GLN A 54 22.09 33.78 9.92
N ALA A 55 22.73 32.60 10.02
CA ALA A 55 23.56 32.05 8.96
C ALA A 55 22.74 31.84 7.67
N ALA A 56 21.51 31.33 7.79
CA ALA A 56 20.65 31.13 6.65
C ALA A 56 20.22 32.44 5.97
N ARG A 57 19.92 33.48 6.74
CA ARG A 57 19.62 34.81 6.20
C ARG A 57 20.82 35.41 5.46
N LEU A 58 22.01 35.32 6.04
CA LEU A 58 23.24 35.83 5.42
C LEU A 58 23.67 35.02 4.19
N GLY A 59 23.40 33.71 4.19
CA GLY A 59 23.69 32.79 3.10
C GLY A 59 22.65 32.78 1.98
N GLY A 60 21.54 33.53 2.11
CA GLY A 60 20.48 33.58 1.11
C GLY A 60 19.71 32.26 0.97
N HIS A 61 19.55 31.48 2.04
CA HIS A 61 18.77 30.24 2.01
C HIS A 61 17.27 30.52 2.12
N ASP A 62 16.48 29.85 1.26
CA ASP A 62 15.02 29.97 1.27
C ASP A 62 14.36 29.17 2.41
N VAL A 63 14.97 28.06 2.81
CA VAL A 63 14.42 27.10 3.76
C VAL A 63 15.43 26.78 4.85
N VAL A 64 14.98 26.85 6.10
CA VAL A 64 15.73 26.40 7.28
C VAL A 64 14.93 25.32 7.98
N ILE A 65 15.61 24.21 8.31
CA ILE A 65 15.06 23.09 9.06
C ILE A 65 15.85 23.03 10.38
N LEU A 66 15.13 23.15 11.50
CA LEU A 66 15.70 22.98 12.83
C LEU A 66 15.31 21.61 13.33
N ASP A 67 16.28 20.71 13.44
CA ASP A 67 16.11 19.40 14.07
C ASP A 67 16.37 19.53 15.58
N THR A 68 15.38 19.21 16.39
CA THR A 68 15.41 19.38 17.84
C THR A 68 15.65 18.05 18.53
N ALA A 69 16.12 18.06 19.77
CA ALA A 69 16.18 16.82 20.54
C ALA A 69 14.77 16.25 20.70
N GLY A 70 14.62 14.96 20.39
CA GLY A 70 13.39 14.24 20.66
C GLY A 70 13.30 13.74 22.10
N ARG A 71 12.10 13.37 22.59
CA ARG A 71 11.86 12.56 23.82
C ARG A 71 10.54 11.78 23.72
N THR A 72 10.42 10.67 24.46
CA THR A 72 9.24 9.78 24.46
C THR A 72 8.21 10.20 25.47
N HIS A 73 8.66 10.91 26.50
CA HIS A 73 7.82 11.46 27.54
C HIS A 73 7.95 12.97 27.52
N ILE A 74 6.81 13.63 27.72
CA ILE A 74 6.77 15.08 27.90
C ILE A 74 7.47 15.36 29.23
N ASP A 75 8.52 16.16 29.20
CA ASP A 75 9.08 16.76 30.40
C ASP A 75 9.14 18.27 30.29
N GLU A 76 8.92 18.93 31.43
CA GLU A 76 8.83 20.38 31.52
C GLU A 76 10.10 21.10 31.01
N PRO A 77 11.33 20.63 31.30
CA PRO A 77 12.54 21.25 30.77
C PRO A 77 12.59 21.27 29.24
N LEU A 78 12.19 20.19 28.56
CA LEU A 78 12.15 20.15 27.10
C LEU A 78 11.12 21.16 26.56
N MET A 79 9.93 21.23 27.17
CA MET A 79 8.89 22.14 26.68
C MET A 79 9.29 23.61 26.84
N VAL A 80 10.04 23.95 27.89
CA VAL A 80 10.65 25.28 28.06
C VAL A 80 11.68 25.55 26.97
N GLU A 81 12.59 24.59 26.73
CA GLU A 81 13.61 24.71 25.67
C GLU A 81 12.97 24.89 24.28
N MET A 82 11.93 24.13 23.95
CA MET A 82 11.21 24.25 22.68
C MET A 82 10.50 25.60 22.54
N ALA A 83 9.91 26.11 23.62
CA ALA A 83 9.31 27.45 23.64
C ALA A 83 10.36 28.55 23.41
N ASP A 84 11.54 28.41 24.02
CA ASP A 84 12.66 29.35 23.83
C ASP A 84 13.20 29.29 22.38
N ILE A 85 13.38 28.09 21.82
CA ILE A 85 13.76 27.91 20.41
C ILE A 85 12.73 28.57 19.49
N LYS A 86 11.42 28.33 19.71
CA LYS A 86 10.35 28.96 18.93
C LYS A 86 10.44 30.48 19.00
N LYS A 87 10.62 31.05 20.19
CA LYS A 87 10.71 32.50 20.39
C LYS A 87 11.84 33.13 19.58
N VAL A 88 13.01 32.50 19.56
CA VAL A 88 14.21 33.07 18.92
C VAL A 88 14.28 32.79 17.42
N SER A 89 13.64 31.72 16.94
CA SER A 89 13.65 31.32 15.53
C SER A 89 12.41 31.77 14.75
N SER A 90 11.29 32.08 15.42
CA SER A 90 10.02 32.48 14.81
C SER A 90 9.62 31.60 13.60
N PRO A 91 9.48 30.28 13.80
CA PRO A 91 9.29 29.34 12.70
C PRO A 91 7.92 29.52 12.03
N HIS A 92 7.88 29.38 10.69
CA HIS A 92 6.64 29.36 9.91
C HIS A 92 5.88 28.04 10.10
N GLU A 93 6.60 26.95 10.35
CA GLU A 93 6.08 25.60 10.51
C GLU A 93 6.75 24.92 11.69
N ILE A 94 5.94 24.27 12.52
CA ILE A 94 6.39 23.41 13.62
C ILE A 94 5.69 22.08 13.41
N LEU A 95 6.42 21.04 12.99
CA LEU A 95 5.82 19.73 12.88
C LEU A 95 6.02 18.94 14.17
N LEU A 96 5.16 17.97 14.36
CA LEU A 96 5.39 16.87 15.27
C LEU A 96 5.51 15.55 14.49
N VAL A 97 6.64 14.88 14.63
CA VAL A 97 7.03 13.60 14.08
C VAL A 97 6.72 12.59 15.15
N ALA A 98 5.71 11.79 14.85
CA ALA A 98 5.25 10.73 15.71
C ALA A 98 5.33 9.41 14.95
N ASP A 99 5.60 8.34 15.69
CA ASP A 99 5.56 7.00 15.15
C ASP A 99 4.11 6.52 15.00
N SER A 100 3.79 5.96 13.84
CA SER A 100 2.45 5.46 13.51
C SER A 100 1.99 4.27 14.36
N LEU A 101 2.93 3.54 14.99
CA LEU A 101 2.62 2.44 15.92
C LEU A 101 2.31 2.94 17.33
N THR A 102 2.64 4.19 17.65
CA THR A 102 2.44 4.75 18.99
C THR A 102 0.95 5.09 19.16
N GLY A 103 0.28 4.35 20.06
CA GLY A 103 -1.17 4.43 20.28
C GLY A 103 -1.62 5.66 21.07
N GLN A 104 -2.24 5.45 22.24
CA GLN A 104 -2.84 6.52 23.05
C GLN A 104 -1.80 7.54 23.56
N ASP A 105 -0.55 7.13 23.76
CA ASP A 105 0.50 8.03 24.25
C ASP A 105 0.86 9.13 23.23
N ALA A 106 0.80 8.82 21.93
CA ALA A 106 1.03 9.80 20.87
C ALA A 106 -0.04 10.91 20.88
N VAL A 107 -1.25 10.58 21.31
CA VAL A 107 -2.37 11.54 21.40
C VAL A 107 -2.10 12.57 22.49
N ASN A 108 -1.67 12.12 23.67
CA ASN A 108 -1.31 13.00 24.79
C ASN A 108 -0.08 13.85 24.43
N LEU A 109 0.94 13.23 23.83
CA LEU A 109 2.12 13.93 23.32
C LEU A 109 1.73 15.06 22.37
N ALA A 110 0.91 14.75 21.36
CA ALA A 110 0.51 15.72 20.36
C ALA A 110 -0.30 16.89 20.93
N LYS A 111 -1.18 16.61 21.88
CA LYS A 111 -1.94 17.64 22.60
C LYS A 111 -1.02 18.58 23.39
N SER A 112 -0.11 18.04 24.20
CA SER A 112 0.78 18.88 25.02
C SER A 112 1.76 19.69 24.19
N PHE A 113 2.27 19.14 23.09
CA PHE A 113 3.11 19.89 22.15
C PHE A 113 2.34 21.03 21.47
N ASP A 114 1.09 20.79 21.05
CA ASP A 114 0.27 21.83 20.46
C ASP A 114 -0.06 22.95 21.47
N GLU A 115 -0.42 22.61 22.70
CA GLU A 115 -0.76 23.60 23.74
C GLU A 115 0.42 24.50 24.11
N ARG A 116 1.64 23.94 24.15
CA ARG A 116 2.84 24.66 24.63
C ARG A 116 3.61 25.36 23.52
N VAL A 117 3.77 24.69 22.37
CA VAL A 117 4.63 25.17 21.27
C VAL A 117 3.79 25.53 20.04
N GLY A 118 2.55 25.05 19.90
CA GLY A 118 1.67 25.37 18.78
C GLY A 118 2.15 24.73 17.49
N ILE A 119 1.80 23.47 17.29
CA ILE A 119 2.19 22.72 16.10
C ILE A 119 1.31 23.13 14.90
N THR A 120 1.89 23.08 13.71
CA THR A 120 1.24 23.45 12.44
C THR A 120 0.92 22.23 11.58
N GLY A 121 1.56 21.08 11.85
CA GLY A 121 1.31 19.84 11.14
C GLY A 121 1.93 18.63 11.82
N LEU A 122 1.56 17.46 11.32
CA LEU A 122 2.05 16.17 11.78
C LEU A 122 2.85 15.47 10.68
N VAL A 123 3.85 14.69 11.08
CA VAL A 123 4.54 13.73 10.22
C VAL A 123 4.49 12.37 10.90
N LEU A 124 4.16 11.33 10.14
CA LEU A 124 4.01 9.99 10.69
C LEU A 124 5.08 9.07 10.14
N THR A 125 5.92 8.51 10.99
CA THR A 125 6.98 7.58 10.57
C THR A 125 6.52 6.13 10.71
N ARG A 126 7.26 5.22 10.05
CA ARG A 126 7.04 3.76 10.06
C ARG A 126 5.65 3.35 9.56
N MET A 127 5.11 4.08 8.59
CA MET A 127 3.79 3.82 7.99
C MET A 127 3.78 2.58 7.07
N ASP A 128 4.94 1.99 6.81
CA ASP A 128 5.18 0.71 6.13
C ASP A 128 5.01 -0.52 7.05
N GLY A 129 4.95 -0.34 8.36
CA GLY A 129 4.67 -1.41 9.32
C GLY A 129 3.18 -1.80 9.39
N ASP A 130 2.88 -2.81 10.22
CA ASP A 130 1.52 -3.34 10.46
C ASP A 130 0.55 -2.36 11.16
N GLY A 131 1.00 -1.13 11.43
CA GLY A 131 0.19 -0.06 11.99
C GLY A 131 -0.90 0.35 11.03
N ARG A 132 -2.16 0.00 11.33
CA ARG A 132 -3.35 0.39 10.56
C ARG A 132 -3.71 1.89 10.67
N GLY A 133 -2.72 2.77 10.77
CA GLY A 133 -2.90 4.23 10.78
C GLY A 133 -3.80 4.81 11.89
N GLY A 134 -4.17 4.03 12.91
CA GLY A 134 -5.07 4.48 13.97
C GLY A 134 -4.52 5.64 14.80
N ALA A 135 -3.20 5.67 15.00
CA ALA A 135 -2.51 6.77 15.66
C ALA A 135 -2.65 8.09 14.87
N ALA A 136 -2.59 8.03 13.54
CA ALA A 136 -2.77 9.15 12.63
C ALA A 136 -4.13 9.83 12.86
N LEU A 137 -5.19 9.01 12.88
CA LEU A 137 -6.56 9.49 13.07
C LEU A 137 -6.74 10.14 14.43
N SER A 138 -6.22 9.51 15.48
CA SER A 138 -6.34 10.00 16.86
C SER A 138 -5.59 11.31 17.07
N MET A 139 -4.35 11.43 16.59
CA MET A 139 -3.56 12.66 16.69
C MET A 139 -4.21 13.81 15.91
N ARG A 140 -4.69 13.55 14.68
CA ARG A 140 -5.41 14.55 13.88
C ARG A 140 -6.72 14.95 14.55
N ALA A 141 -7.45 14.02 15.15
CA ALA A 141 -8.71 14.30 15.84
C ALA A 141 -8.50 15.19 17.07
N VAL A 142 -7.43 14.98 17.84
CA VAL A 142 -7.17 15.74 19.07
C VAL A 142 -6.50 17.09 18.80
N THR A 143 -5.54 17.16 17.87
CA THR A 143 -4.82 18.41 17.58
C THR A 143 -5.52 19.28 16.53
N GLY A 144 -6.38 18.68 15.71
CA GLY A 144 -6.99 19.36 14.56
C GLY A 144 -6.00 19.71 13.43
N LYS A 145 -4.72 19.36 13.55
CA LYS A 145 -3.69 19.73 12.57
C LYS A 145 -3.62 18.75 11.41
N PRO A 146 -3.24 19.21 10.20
CA PRO A 146 -3.06 18.34 9.06
C PRO A 146 -1.83 17.44 9.24
N ILE A 147 -1.95 16.19 8.80
CA ILE A 147 -0.78 15.34 8.55
C ILE A 147 -0.23 15.76 7.19
N LYS A 148 1.05 16.16 7.15
CA LYS A 148 1.70 16.68 5.94
C LYS A 148 2.52 15.62 5.22
N LEU A 149 3.23 14.79 5.97
CA LEU A 149 4.19 13.82 5.42
C LEU A 149 4.06 12.47 6.13
N ILE A 150 4.47 11.41 5.44
CA ILE A 150 4.61 10.06 5.99
C ILE A 150 5.98 9.48 5.65
N GLY A 151 6.57 8.76 6.61
CA GLY A 151 7.76 7.95 6.42
C GLY A 151 7.36 6.50 6.16
N THR A 152 7.69 5.97 4.99
CA THR A 152 7.42 4.59 4.52
C THR A 152 8.69 3.72 4.48
N GLY A 153 9.78 4.18 5.08
CA GLY A 153 11.01 3.42 5.25
C GLY A 153 12.13 4.23 5.90
N GLU A 154 13.29 3.60 6.06
CA GLU A 154 14.47 4.20 6.70
C GLU A 154 15.37 4.99 5.73
N LYS A 155 15.18 4.81 4.43
CA LYS A 155 15.98 5.46 3.39
C LYS A 155 15.47 6.87 3.08
N MET A 156 16.30 7.68 2.43
CA MET A 156 15.98 9.07 2.08
C MET A 156 14.80 9.23 1.12
N ASP A 157 14.54 8.21 0.29
CA ASP A 157 13.39 8.13 -0.61
C ASP A 157 12.12 7.62 0.09
N GLY A 158 12.20 7.29 1.38
CA GLY A 158 11.07 6.82 2.18
C GLY A 158 10.23 7.93 2.80
N LEU A 159 10.33 9.18 2.36
CA LEU A 159 9.48 10.29 2.82
C LEU A 159 8.50 10.69 1.71
N GLU A 160 7.21 10.54 1.98
CA GLU A 160 6.13 10.78 1.01
C GLU A 160 5.14 11.83 1.53
N GLU A 161 4.39 12.45 0.62
CA GLU A 161 3.26 13.31 0.98
C GLU A 161 2.12 12.50 1.57
N PHE A 162 1.45 13.03 2.60
CA PHE A 162 0.29 12.37 3.17
C PHE A 162 -0.93 12.51 2.26
N HIS A 163 -1.43 11.39 1.75
CA HIS A 163 -2.67 11.34 0.98
C HIS A 163 -3.78 10.63 1.78
N PRO A 164 -4.79 11.37 2.31
CA PRO A 164 -5.82 10.80 3.18
C PRO A 164 -6.56 9.61 2.56
N LYS A 165 -6.85 9.68 1.26
CA LYS A 165 -7.57 8.62 0.53
C LYS A 165 -6.77 7.31 0.50
N ARG A 166 -5.48 7.36 0.14
CA ARG A 166 -4.60 6.18 0.11
C ARG A 166 -4.48 5.51 1.48
N ILE A 167 -4.37 6.32 2.52
CA ILE A 167 -4.30 5.82 3.89
C ILE A 167 -5.63 5.19 4.30
N ALA A 168 -6.77 5.83 4.03
CA ALA A 168 -8.08 5.25 4.31
C ALA A 168 -8.27 3.90 3.59
N ASP A 169 -7.90 3.80 2.31
CA ASP A 169 -7.97 2.57 1.54
C ASP A 169 -7.09 1.46 2.14
N ARG A 170 -5.85 1.81 2.57
CA ARG A 170 -4.95 0.87 3.28
C ARG A 170 -5.56 0.39 4.60
N ILE A 171 -6.13 1.29 5.40
CA ILE A 171 -6.77 0.95 6.69
C ILE A 171 -7.97 0.03 6.50
N LEU A 172 -8.78 0.29 5.48
CA LEU A 172 -9.98 -0.49 5.15
C LEU A 172 -9.65 -1.82 4.45
N GLY A 173 -8.37 -2.14 4.23
CA GLY A 173 -7.94 -3.35 3.53
C GLY A 173 -8.27 -3.35 2.03
N MET A 174 -8.66 -2.20 1.47
CA MET A 174 -8.90 -2.00 0.04
C MET A 174 -7.64 -1.48 -0.70
N GLY A 175 -6.59 -1.15 0.04
CA GLY A 175 -5.35 -0.54 -0.45
C GLY A 175 -4.45 -1.45 -1.30
N ASP A 176 -4.64 -2.77 -1.25
CA ASP A 176 -3.88 -3.69 -2.12
C ASP A 176 -4.27 -3.56 -3.59
N ILE A 177 -5.54 -3.22 -3.89
CA ILE A 177 -5.98 -3.04 -5.27
C ILE A 177 -5.62 -1.63 -5.76
N VAL A 178 -5.77 -0.61 -4.92
CA VAL A 178 -5.48 0.78 -5.31
C VAL A 178 -3.98 1.04 -5.44
N SER A 179 -3.12 0.45 -4.60
CA SER A 179 -1.67 0.58 -4.75
C SER A 179 -1.09 -0.22 -5.92
N LEU A 180 -1.68 -1.38 -6.24
CA LEU A 180 -1.38 -2.11 -7.49
C LEU A 180 -1.84 -1.31 -8.71
N VAL A 181 -2.98 -0.61 -8.63
CA VAL A 181 -3.49 0.26 -9.69
C VAL A 181 -2.71 1.58 -9.77
N GLU A 182 -2.16 2.10 -8.68
CA GLU A 182 -1.35 3.33 -8.67
C GLU A 182 0.11 3.09 -9.08
N LYS A 183 0.75 1.99 -8.65
CA LYS A 183 2.03 1.53 -9.22
C LYS A 183 1.88 1.11 -10.68
N ALA A 184 0.71 0.60 -11.07
CA ALA A 184 0.36 0.44 -12.48
C ALA A 184 0.11 1.80 -13.16
N ALA A 185 -0.50 2.78 -12.49
CA ALA A 185 -0.80 4.11 -13.06
C ALA A 185 0.46 4.95 -13.29
N GLU A 186 1.48 4.86 -12.43
CA GLU A 186 2.80 5.47 -12.67
C GLU A 186 3.58 4.78 -13.80
N THR A 187 3.16 3.58 -14.20
CA THR A 187 3.67 2.88 -15.39
C THR A 187 2.70 2.89 -16.57
N ILE A 188 1.56 3.58 -16.48
CA ILE A 188 0.63 3.78 -17.60
C ILE A 188 1.10 4.98 -18.42
N ASP A 189 2.10 4.64 -19.22
CA ASP A 189 2.39 5.28 -20.47
C ASP A 189 1.21 4.99 -21.43
N ALA A 190 0.23 5.91 -21.44
CA ALA A 190 -0.92 5.85 -22.35
C ALA A 190 -0.48 5.76 -23.82
N GLU A 191 0.72 6.25 -24.13
CA GLU A 191 1.34 6.19 -25.46
C GLU A 191 1.88 4.77 -25.75
N GLN A 192 2.57 4.12 -24.80
CA GLN A 192 3.00 2.72 -24.88
C GLN A 192 1.80 1.78 -24.92
N ALA A 193 0.74 2.03 -24.15
CA ALA A 193 -0.48 1.22 -24.18
C ALA A 193 -1.16 1.32 -25.56
N ALA A 194 -1.26 2.52 -26.13
CA ALA A 194 -1.78 2.73 -27.48
C ALA A 194 -0.87 2.11 -28.57
N ALA A 195 0.45 2.25 -28.44
CA ALA A 195 1.43 1.65 -29.34
C ALA A 195 1.40 0.11 -29.27
N MET A 196 1.27 -0.46 -28.08
CA MET A 196 1.14 -1.89 -27.83
C MET A 196 -0.18 -2.42 -28.38
N ALA A 197 -1.30 -1.72 -28.19
CA ALA A 197 -2.59 -2.06 -28.79
C ALA A 197 -2.55 -2.03 -30.33
N LYS A 198 -1.93 -1.00 -30.93
CA LYS A 198 -1.75 -0.89 -32.38
C LYS A 198 -0.85 -2.00 -32.94
N LYS A 199 0.22 -2.36 -32.23
CA LYS A 199 1.10 -3.48 -32.59
C LYS A 199 0.42 -4.84 -32.45
N MET A 200 -0.34 -5.05 -31.38
CA MET A 200 -1.12 -6.26 -31.15
C MET A 200 -2.20 -6.45 -32.24
N GLN A 201 -2.86 -5.37 -32.66
CA GLN A 201 -3.78 -5.38 -33.82
C GLN A 201 -3.07 -5.71 -35.14
N SER A 202 -1.82 -5.28 -35.31
CA SER A 202 -1.02 -5.57 -36.51
C SER A 202 -0.52 -7.02 -36.58
N GLY A 203 -0.62 -7.79 -35.49
CA GLY A 203 -0.17 -9.18 -35.40
C GLY A 203 1.34 -9.37 -35.57
N LYS A 204 2.13 -8.29 -35.49
CA LYS A 204 3.59 -8.32 -35.60
C LYS A 204 4.20 -8.22 -34.21
N PHE A 205 4.71 -9.35 -33.72
CA PHE A 205 5.49 -9.44 -32.48
C PHE A 205 6.96 -9.67 -32.83
N ASP A 206 7.81 -8.68 -32.61
CA ASP A 206 9.23 -8.71 -32.97
C ASP A 206 10.17 -8.83 -31.75
N LEU A 207 11.49 -8.82 -31.94
CA LEU A 207 12.44 -8.92 -30.83
C LEU A 207 12.55 -7.65 -29.98
N ASN A 208 12.11 -6.49 -30.48
CA ASN A 208 12.01 -5.28 -29.67
C ASN A 208 10.89 -5.44 -28.65
N ASP A 209 9.75 -6.01 -29.07
CA ASP A 209 8.62 -6.29 -28.18
C ASP A 209 9.03 -7.30 -27.10
N LEU A 210 9.74 -8.36 -27.49
CA LEU A 210 10.30 -9.31 -26.52
C LEU A 210 11.27 -8.63 -25.53
N ALA A 211 12.17 -7.75 -26.00
CA ALA A 211 13.08 -7.04 -25.11
C ALA A 211 12.33 -6.14 -24.10
N GLN A 212 11.29 -5.44 -24.53
CA GLN A 212 10.47 -4.62 -23.65
C GLN A 212 9.79 -5.47 -22.56
N GLN A 213 9.22 -6.62 -22.94
CA GLN A 213 8.61 -7.55 -21.98
C GLN A 213 9.63 -8.11 -20.99
N LEU A 214 10.83 -8.49 -21.45
CA LEU A 214 11.91 -8.96 -20.58
C LEU A 214 12.40 -7.86 -19.63
N GLN A 215 12.47 -6.60 -20.07
CA GLN A 215 12.81 -5.45 -19.21
C GLN A 215 11.74 -5.20 -18.14
N GLN A 216 10.45 -5.26 -18.50
CA GLN A 216 9.35 -5.09 -17.55
C GLN A 216 9.37 -6.21 -16.50
N MET A 217 9.54 -7.47 -16.92
CA MET A 217 9.66 -8.59 -15.98
C MET A 217 10.89 -8.48 -15.07
N SER A 218 12.03 -8.02 -15.61
CA SER A 218 13.23 -7.78 -14.80
C SER A 218 13.01 -6.70 -13.74
N LYS A 219 12.26 -5.63 -14.05
CA LYS A 219 11.91 -4.56 -13.08
C LYS A 219 10.97 -5.04 -11.97
N MET A 220 10.12 -6.03 -12.25
CA MET A 220 9.20 -6.63 -11.27
C MET A 220 9.86 -7.71 -10.38
N GLY A 221 11.20 -7.85 -10.40
CA GLY A 221 11.92 -8.84 -9.61
C GLY A 221 12.06 -10.21 -10.29
N GLY A 222 12.00 -10.24 -11.63
CA GLY A 222 12.23 -11.46 -12.41
C GLY A 222 11.17 -12.53 -12.18
N MET A 223 11.56 -13.80 -12.37
CA MET A 223 10.67 -14.95 -12.17
C MET A 223 10.30 -15.11 -10.67
N GLY A 224 11.20 -14.71 -9.77
CA GLY A 224 11.00 -14.77 -8.32
C GLY A 224 9.95 -13.77 -7.82
N GLY A 225 9.86 -12.59 -8.41
CA GLY A 225 8.84 -11.58 -8.10
C GLY A 225 7.43 -12.02 -8.50
N ILE A 226 7.28 -12.57 -9.72
CA ILE A 226 5.98 -13.07 -10.22
C ILE A 226 5.51 -14.29 -9.41
N MET A 227 6.41 -15.23 -9.12
CA MET A 227 6.08 -16.44 -8.35
C MET A 227 5.76 -16.11 -6.88
N GLY A 228 6.35 -15.04 -6.34
CA GLY A 228 6.05 -14.52 -5.00
C GLY A 228 4.66 -13.88 -4.86
N MET A 229 4.02 -13.51 -5.98
CA MET A 229 2.66 -12.94 -6.00
C MET A 229 1.56 -14.01 -6.16
N MET A 230 1.91 -15.28 -6.41
CA MET A 230 0.94 -16.35 -6.62
C MET A 230 0.65 -17.10 -5.30
N PRO A 231 -0.61 -17.09 -4.79
CA PRO A 231 -0.93 -17.72 -3.52
C PRO A 231 -0.71 -19.23 -3.56
N GLY A 232 0.02 -19.77 -2.59
CA GLY A 232 0.26 -21.22 -2.42
C GLY A 232 1.59 -21.77 -2.96
N MET A 233 2.44 -20.97 -3.62
CA MET A 233 3.75 -21.42 -4.15
C MET A 233 4.98 -21.00 -3.34
N GLY A 234 4.80 -20.39 -2.15
CA GLY A 234 5.92 -19.90 -1.32
C GLY A 234 6.99 -20.95 -0.99
N LYS A 235 6.62 -22.22 -0.79
CA LYS A 235 7.58 -23.31 -0.50
C LYS A 235 8.41 -23.76 -1.71
N MET A 236 7.93 -23.46 -2.93
CA MET A 236 8.62 -23.79 -4.18
C MET A 236 9.63 -22.70 -4.57
N LYS A 237 9.41 -21.46 -4.09
CA LYS A 237 10.33 -20.32 -4.22
C LYS A 237 11.71 -20.64 -3.63
N ASP A 238 11.75 -21.17 -2.42
CA ASP A 238 13.01 -21.45 -1.71
C ASP A 238 13.80 -22.60 -2.37
N GLN A 239 13.10 -23.59 -2.92
CA GLN A 239 13.73 -24.71 -3.65
C GLN A 239 14.26 -24.29 -5.03
N LEU A 240 13.58 -23.37 -5.73
CA LEU A 240 14.03 -22.87 -7.04
C LEU A 240 15.13 -21.81 -6.93
N ALA A 241 15.09 -20.99 -5.87
CA ALA A 241 16.18 -20.07 -5.53
C ALA A 241 17.46 -20.84 -5.13
N ALA A 242 17.32 -21.94 -4.38
CA ALA A 242 18.44 -22.84 -4.04
C ALA A 242 19.02 -23.57 -5.28
N ALA A 243 18.24 -23.72 -6.35
CA ALA A 243 18.68 -24.28 -7.63
C ALA A 243 19.38 -23.27 -8.57
N GLY A 244 19.54 -22.00 -8.14
CA GLY A 244 20.31 -21.00 -8.88
C GLY A 244 19.68 -20.57 -10.22
N LEU A 245 18.35 -20.66 -10.36
CA LEU A 245 17.67 -20.17 -11.57
C LEU A 245 17.65 -18.64 -11.57
N ASP A 246 18.49 -18.13 -12.47
CA ASP A 246 19.27 -16.91 -12.35
C ASP A 246 18.53 -15.69 -12.91
N ASP A 247 18.39 -14.61 -12.12
CA ASP A 247 17.98 -13.30 -12.63
C ASP A 247 18.92 -12.82 -13.77
N LYS A 248 20.15 -13.35 -13.82
CA LYS A 248 21.10 -13.13 -14.92
C LYS A 248 20.63 -13.68 -16.26
N MET A 249 19.67 -14.60 -16.29
CA MET A 249 19.11 -15.13 -17.53
C MET A 249 18.37 -14.03 -18.30
N PHE A 250 17.62 -13.16 -17.62
CA PHE A 250 16.95 -12.04 -18.29
C PHE A 250 17.96 -11.00 -18.80
N GLY A 251 18.97 -10.68 -17.98
CA GLY A 251 20.05 -9.77 -18.37
C GLY A 251 20.84 -10.26 -19.60
N ARG A 252 21.17 -11.55 -19.65
CA ARG A 252 21.87 -12.17 -20.80
C ARG A 252 21.02 -12.11 -22.08
N GLN A 253 19.72 -12.26 -21.96
CA GLN A 253 18.80 -12.27 -23.10
C GLN A 253 18.65 -10.85 -23.65
N LEU A 254 18.62 -9.85 -22.76
CA LEU A 254 18.67 -8.43 -23.12
C LEU A 254 19.99 -8.04 -23.78
N ALA A 255 21.13 -8.59 -23.33
CA ALA A 255 22.43 -8.37 -23.95
C ALA A 255 22.48 -8.92 -25.39
N ILE A 256 21.92 -10.12 -25.62
CA ILE A 256 21.78 -10.72 -26.96
C ILE A 256 20.96 -9.82 -27.88
N ILE A 257 19.78 -9.35 -27.45
CA ILE A 257 18.92 -8.49 -28.28
C ILE A 257 19.58 -7.13 -28.54
N SER A 258 20.29 -6.57 -27.55
CA SER A 258 20.99 -5.29 -27.68
C SER A 258 22.14 -5.35 -28.69
N SER A 259 22.71 -6.53 -28.93
CA SER A 259 23.77 -6.78 -29.92
C SER A 259 23.26 -6.94 -31.36
N MET A 260 21.94 -6.81 -31.57
CA MET A 260 21.30 -6.87 -32.88
C MET A 260 21.04 -5.49 -33.49
N THR A 261 21.11 -5.41 -34.81
CA THR A 261 20.68 -4.23 -35.58
C THR A 261 19.15 -4.09 -35.56
N LYS A 262 18.63 -2.92 -35.93
CA LYS A 262 17.17 -2.68 -36.02
C LYS A 262 16.48 -3.63 -37.00
N ALA A 263 17.13 -3.92 -38.14
CA ALA A 263 16.61 -4.85 -39.14
C ALA A 263 16.54 -6.30 -38.62
N GLU A 264 17.55 -6.73 -37.87
CA GLU A 264 17.58 -8.08 -37.27
C GLU A 264 16.56 -8.24 -36.15
N ARG A 265 16.24 -7.16 -35.42
CA ARG A 265 15.19 -7.19 -34.38
C ARG A 265 13.79 -7.24 -34.96
N ALA A 266 13.56 -6.47 -36.03
CA ALA A 266 12.28 -6.46 -36.74
C ALA A 266 12.01 -7.77 -37.50
N ASN A 267 13.06 -8.42 -38.01
CA ASN A 267 12.96 -9.68 -38.74
C ASN A 267 14.00 -10.71 -38.25
N PRO A 268 13.64 -11.60 -37.32
CA PRO A 268 14.59 -12.59 -36.79
C PRO A 268 15.01 -13.67 -37.79
N ASP A 269 14.29 -13.85 -38.90
CA ASP A 269 14.58 -14.93 -39.87
C ASP A 269 15.84 -14.68 -40.71
N ILE A 270 16.32 -13.43 -40.75
CA ILE A 270 17.59 -13.08 -41.40
C ILE A 270 18.81 -13.46 -40.55
N LEU A 271 18.63 -13.89 -39.30
CA LEU A 271 19.72 -14.30 -38.40
C LEU A 271 20.31 -15.66 -38.81
N LYS A 272 21.18 -15.62 -39.82
CA LYS A 272 22.00 -16.75 -40.26
C LYS A 272 23.32 -16.83 -39.47
N HIS A 273 24.16 -17.82 -39.80
CA HIS A 273 25.39 -18.15 -39.07
C HIS A 273 26.32 -16.94 -38.84
N SER A 274 26.63 -16.17 -39.89
CA SER A 274 27.51 -14.99 -39.79
C SER A 274 26.99 -13.94 -38.80
N ARG A 275 25.68 -13.64 -38.82
CA ARG A 275 25.06 -12.67 -37.90
C ARG A 275 25.03 -13.18 -36.46
N LYS A 276 24.72 -14.47 -36.28
CA LYS A 276 24.76 -15.12 -34.95
C LYS A 276 26.16 -15.07 -34.34
N LYS A 277 27.21 -15.29 -35.15
CA LYS A 277 28.61 -15.19 -34.69
C LYS A 277 28.96 -13.78 -34.21
N ARG A 278 28.53 -12.75 -34.94
CA ARG A 278 28.71 -11.34 -34.53
C ARG A 278 27.96 -11.02 -33.23
N ILE A 279 26.71 -11.44 -33.12
CA ILE A 279 25.87 -11.21 -31.94
C ILE A 279 26.49 -11.90 -30.73
N ALA A 280 26.87 -13.19 -30.85
CA ALA A 280 27.54 -13.97 -29.82
C ALA A 280 28.78 -13.25 -29.26
N ALA A 281 29.64 -12.75 -30.14
CA ALA A 281 30.82 -11.98 -29.74
C ALA A 281 30.46 -10.66 -29.04
N GLY A 282 29.39 -9.98 -29.47
CA GLY A 282 28.95 -8.71 -28.88
C GLY A 282 28.24 -8.85 -27.53
N SER A 283 27.51 -9.96 -27.30
CA SER A 283 26.79 -10.22 -26.05
C SER A 283 27.57 -11.09 -25.06
N GLY A 284 28.73 -11.62 -25.44
CA GLY A 284 29.50 -12.56 -24.60
C GLY A 284 28.79 -13.90 -24.42
N THR A 285 28.01 -14.32 -25.41
CA THR A 285 27.17 -15.53 -25.39
C THR A 285 27.53 -16.47 -26.54
N ASP A 286 26.95 -17.66 -26.57
CA ASP A 286 27.14 -18.60 -27.69
C ASP A 286 25.97 -18.63 -28.68
N ALA A 287 26.12 -19.41 -29.76
CA ALA A 287 25.07 -19.58 -30.76
C ALA A 287 23.85 -20.38 -30.23
N ALA A 288 24.03 -21.22 -29.22
CA ALA A 288 22.95 -22.01 -28.62
C ALA A 288 22.01 -21.13 -27.81
N GLU A 289 22.54 -20.16 -27.06
CA GLU A 289 21.78 -19.17 -26.30
C GLU A 289 20.96 -18.27 -27.23
N ILE A 290 21.53 -17.85 -28.37
CA ILE A 290 20.80 -17.11 -29.40
C ILE A 290 19.65 -17.95 -29.96
N ASN A 291 19.88 -19.24 -30.24
CA ASN A 291 18.82 -20.14 -30.72
C ASN A 291 17.70 -20.34 -29.68
N LYS A 292 18.06 -20.42 -28.39
CA LYS A 292 17.09 -20.51 -27.29
C LYS A 292 16.20 -19.27 -27.22
N LEU A 293 16.79 -18.08 -27.38
CA LEU A 293 16.06 -16.82 -27.44
C LEU A 293 15.12 -16.76 -28.66
N LEU A 294 15.59 -17.19 -29.84
CA LEU A 294 14.75 -17.25 -31.04
C LEU A 294 13.58 -18.23 -30.91
N LYS A 295 13.80 -19.37 -30.24
CA LYS A 295 12.73 -20.33 -29.95
C LYS A 295 11.68 -19.75 -29.01
N MET A 296 12.13 -19.02 -27.97
CA MET A 296 11.26 -18.32 -27.04
C MET A 296 10.43 -17.24 -27.74
N HIS A 297 11.08 -16.42 -28.57
CA HIS A 297 10.40 -15.41 -29.40
C HIS A 297 9.31 -16.02 -30.29
N ARG A 298 9.63 -17.12 -31.00
CA ARG A 298 8.66 -17.82 -31.86
C ARG A 298 7.47 -18.36 -31.06
N GLY A 299 7.71 -18.99 -29.91
CA GLY A 299 6.62 -19.50 -29.06
C GLY A 299 5.68 -18.39 -28.58
N MET A 300 6.24 -17.25 -28.18
CA MET A 300 5.44 -16.08 -27.79
C MET A 300 4.74 -15.44 -28.98
N ALA A 301 5.39 -15.35 -30.14
CA ALA A 301 4.79 -14.85 -31.37
C ALA A 301 3.61 -15.70 -31.82
N ASP A 302 3.72 -17.03 -31.73
CA ASP A 302 2.65 -17.98 -32.06
C ASP A 302 1.46 -17.84 -31.10
N MET A 303 1.72 -17.69 -29.79
CA MET A 303 0.68 -17.43 -28.79
C MET A 303 -0.02 -16.08 -29.02
N MET A 304 0.75 -15.02 -29.27
CA MET A 304 0.23 -13.68 -29.58
C MET A 304 -0.60 -13.68 -30.87
N LYS A 305 -0.19 -14.47 -31.87
CA LYS A 305 -0.96 -14.66 -33.10
C LYS A 305 -2.25 -15.44 -32.87
N ALA A 306 -2.22 -16.44 -31.98
CA ALA A 306 -3.41 -17.18 -31.58
C ALA A 306 -4.41 -16.33 -30.77
N MET A 307 -3.92 -15.37 -29.99
CA MET A 307 -4.72 -14.48 -29.15
C MET A 307 -5.22 -13.22 -29.90
N GLY A 308 -4.40 -12.66 -30.79
CA GLY A 308 -4.72 -11.48 -31.60
C GLY A 308 -5.41 -11.80 -32.94
N GLY A 309 -5.48 -13.08 -33.31
CA GLY A 309 -6.08 -13.50 -34.57
C GLY A 309 -7.61 -13.53 -34.51
N LYS A 310 -8.27 -12.59 -35.21
CA LYS A 310 -9.64 -12.75 -35.77
C LYS A 310 -9.71 -13.85 -36.86
N GLY A 311 -8.86 -14.87 -36.79
CA GLY A 311 -8.74 -15.96 -37.75
C GLY A 311 -9.20 -17.29 -37.16
N LYS A 312 -9.56 -18.23 -38.04
CA LYS A 312 -10.22 -19.54 -37.82
C LYS A 312 -9.71 -20.45 -36.67
N GLY A 313 -8.65 -20.10 -35.94
CA GLY A 313 -8.18 -20.82 -34.75
C GLY A 313 -8.75 -20.31 -33.40
N GLY A 314 -9.11 -19.02 -33.30
CA GLY A 314 -9.65 -18.43 -32.06
C GLY A 314 -11.07 -18.88 -31.72
N GLY A 315 -11.83 -19.34 -32.72
CA GLY A 315 -13.20 -19.86 -32.53
C GLY A 315 -13.25 -21.21 -31.82
N LEU A 316 -12.24 -22.06 -31.98
CA LEU A 316 -12.23 -23.41 -31.40
C LEU A 316 -12.00 -23.36 -29.89
N MET A 317 -11.07 -22.52 -29.43
CA MET A 317 -10.77 -22.32 -28.01
C MET A 317 -11.91 -21.58 -27.29
N ARG A 318 -12.53 -20.58 -27.94
CA ARG A 318 -13.71 -19.89 -27.42
C ARG A 318 -14.95 -20.80 -27.35
N GLY A 319 -15.11 -21.70 -28.32
CA GLY A 319 -16.18 -22.70 -28.32
C GLY A 319 -16.00 -23.76 -27.23
N MET A 320 -14.77 -24.18 -26.97
CA MET A 320 -14.46 -25.17 -25.93
C MET A 320 -14.60 -24.59 -24.50
N MET A 321 -14.15 -23.34 -24.28
CA MET A 321 -14.35 -22.63 -23.01
C MET A 321 -15.81 -22.22 -22.80
N GLY A 322 -16.53 -21.83 -23.86
CA GLY A 322 -17.96 -21.54 -23.79
C GLY A 322 -18.82 -22.77 -23.48
N GLY A 323 -18.47 -23.93 -24.05
CA GLY A 323 -19.15 -25.19 -23.76
C GLY A 323 -18.92 -25.69 -22.32
N LEU A 324 -17.72 -25.45 -21.76
CA LEU A 324 -17.41 -25.82 -20.38
C LEU A 324 -18.08 -24.87 -19.37
N ALA A 325 -18.08 -23.56 -19.63
CA ALA A 325 -18.74 -22.56 -18.79
C ALA A 325 -20.28 -22.73 -18.75
N SER A 326 -20.89 -23.12 -19.87
CA SER A 326 -22.32 -23.41 -19.94
C SER A 326 -22.71 -24.69 -19.18
N LYS A 327 -21.78 -25.65 -19.03
CA LYS A 327 -22.01 -26.90 -18.32
C LYS A 327 -21.74 -26.79 -16.80
N MET A 328 -21.00 -25.76 -16.39
CA MET A 328 -20.67 -25.49 -14.98
C MET A 328 -21.53 -24.38 -14.33
N GLY A 329 -22.53 -23.83 -15.04
CA GLY A 329 -23.50 -22.90 -14.45
C GLY A 329 -22.94 -21.53 -14.06
N LEU A 330 -21.71 -21.19 -14.45
CA LEU A 330 -21.05 -19.91 -14.13
C LEU A 330 -21.37 -18.77 -15.11
N GLY A 331 -22.50 -18.83 -15.81
CA GLY A 331 -22.92 -17.82 -16.80
C GLY A 331 -23.41 -16.49 -16.22
N GLY A 332 -23.43 -16.31 -14.90
CA GLY A 332 -24.11 -15.19 -14.24
C GLY A 332 -23.23 -14.05 -13.71
N MET A 333 -21.91 -14.04 -13.93
CA MET A 333 -21.01 -13.11 -13.22
C MET A 333 -20.12 -12.22 -14.11
N MET A 334 -20.54 -11.90 -15.34
CA MET A 334 -19.91 -10.82 -16.10
C MET A 334 -20.77 -9.55 -16.07
N PRO A 335 -20.23 -8.39 -15.65
CA PRO A 335 -20.93 -7.12 -15.65
C PRO A 335 -21.00 -6.55 -17.07
N GLY A 336 -22.20 -6.53 -17.64
CA GLY A 336 -22.47 -5.93 -18.94
C GLY A 336 -23.62 -6.62 -19.67
N GLY A 337 -24.85 -6.23 -19.35
CA GLY A 337 -26.04 -6.75 -20.04
C GLY A 337 -27.32 -6.44 -19.28
N MET A 338 -27.79 -5.20 -19.35
CA MET A 338 -29.20 -4.88 -19.11
C MET A 338 -30.05 -5.63 -20.14
N GLY A 339 -30.97 -6.48 -19.69
CA GLY A 339 -31.97 -7.08 -20.56
C GLY A 339 -32.81 -8.15 -19.86
N GLY A 340 -33.99 -7.76 -19.36
CA GLY A 340 -35.12 -8.67 -19.14
C GLY A 340 -35.35 -9.16 -17.70
N MET A 341 -35.83 -8.29 -16.82
CA MET A 341 -36.61 -8.73 -15.65
C MET A 341 -38.10 -8.77 -16.05
N PRO A 342 -38.79 -9.92 -15.90
CA PRO A 342 -40.24 -9.99 -16.06
C PRO A 342 -40.95 -9.18 -14.97
N ASP A 343 -41.98 -8.46 -15.37
CA ASP A 343 -42.84 -7.65 -14.53
C ASP A 343 -43.54 -8.52 -13.46
N LEU A 344 -43.13 -8.38 -12.19
CA LEU A 344 -43.59 -9.16 -11.03
C LEU A 344 -45.04 -8.85 -10.61
N SER A 345 -45.72 -7.92 -11.29
CA SER A 345 -47.09 -7.52 -10.99
C SER A 345 -48.17 -8.44 -11.58
N LYS A 346 -47.80 -9.47 -12.36
CA LYS A 346 -48.73 -10.38 -13.06
C LYS A 346 -48.58 -11.86 -12.72
N MET A 347 -47.95 -12.21 -11.60
CA MET A 347 -47.80 -13.62 -11.21
C MET A 347 -49.06 -14.15 -10.52
N ASP A 348 -49.57 -15.28 -11.03
CA ASP A 348 -50.70 -15.98 -10.42
C ASP A 348 -50.33 -16.58 -9.05
N PRO A 349 -51.27 -16.62 -8.09
CA PRO A 349 -51.01 -17.11 -6.72
C PRO A 349 -50.42 -18.53 -6.66
N LYS A 350 -50.78 -19.38 -7.63
CA LYS A 350 -50.26 -20.77 -7.72
C LYS A 350 -48.79 -20.83 -8.12
N GLN A 351 -48.29 -19.84 -8.86
CA GLN A 351 -46.88 -19.77 -9.27
C GLN A 351 -46.00 -19.25 -8.14
N LEU A 352 -46.52 -18.35 -7.30
CA LEU A 352 -45.86 -17.90 -6.08
C LEU A 352 -45.76 -19.03 -5.04
N GLU A 353 -46.80 -19.86 -4.90
CA GLU A 353 -46.76 -21.01 -4.00
C GLU A 353 -45.76 -22.08 -4.48
N ALA A 354 -45.66 -22.30 -5.79
CA ALA A 354 -44.66 -23.20 -6.38
C ALA A 354 -43.23 -22.67 -6.16
N LEU A 355 -43.02 -21.37 -6.33
CA LEU A 355 -41.73 -20.71 -6.09
C LEU A 355 -41.34 -20.75 -4.61
N GLN A 356 -42.30 -20.58 -3.70
CA GLN A 356 -42.09 -20.65 -2.26
C GLN A 356 -41.79 -22.08 -1.79
N LYS A 357 -42.48 -23.09 -2.34
CA LYS A 357 -42.17 -24.51 -2.12
C LYS A 357 -40.78 -24.87 -2.65
N GLN A 358 -40.38 -24.31 -3.80
CA GLN A 358 -39.06 -24.53 -4.39
C GLN A 358 -37.94 -23.84 -3.57
N ALA A 359 -38.21 -22.65 -3.02
CA ALA A 359 -37.28 -21.94 -2.13
C ALA A 359 -37.14 -22.62 -0.75
N GLN A 360 -38.21 -23.21 -0.22
CA GLN A 360 -38.16 -24.02 1.00
C GLN A 360 -37.47 -25.37 0.78
N ALA A 361 -37.68 -26.03 -0.36
CA ALA A 361 -36.96 -27.24 -0.73
C ALA A 361 -35.45 -27.02 -0.95
N ALA A 362 -35.06 -25.79 -1.32
CA ALA A 362 -33.66 -25.38 -1.48
C ALA A 362 -33.00 -24.87 -0.17
N GLY A 363 -33.68 -24.94 0.98
CA GLY A 363 -33.07 -24.69 2.30
C GLY A 363 -32.73 -23.24 2.62
N LEU A 364 -33.23 -22.25 1.86
CA LEU A 364 -32.89 -20.83 2.03
C LEU A 364 -33.75 -20.08 3.06
N GLY A 365 -34.28 -20.80 4.06
CA GLY A 365 -35.21 -20.26 5.05
C GLY A 365 -34.70 -20.33 6.49
N LYS A 366 -33.50 -19.82 6.80
CA LYS A 366 -33.13 -19.56 8.20
C LYS A 366 -31.92 -18.61 8.34
N GLY A 367 -32.16 -17.42 8.92
CA GLY A 367 -31.12 -16.66 9.61
C GLY A 367 -31.03 -15.18 9.25
N LEU A 368 -31.91 -14.35 9.79
CA LEU A 368 -31.62 -12.92 9.97
C LEU A 368 -32.18 -12.48 11.33
N PRO A 369 -31.34 -12.05 12.29
CA PRO A 369 -31.80 -11.50 13.56
C PRO A 369 -31.98 -9.98 13.42
N GLY A 370 -33.18 -9.50 13.71
CA GLY A 370 -33.49 -8.08 13.77
C GLY A 370 -34.95 -7.86 14.13
N GLY A 371 -35.29 -7.98 15.41
CA GLY A 371 -36.65 -7.74 15.91
C GLY A 371 -36.64 -7.08 17.30
N LEU A 372 -37.27 -5.93 17.39
CA LEU A 372 -37.69 -5.21 18.60
C LEU A 372 -39.04 -4.55 18.23
N PRO A 373 -39.95 -4.28 19.18
CA PRO A 373 -40.65 -5.21 20.07
C PRO A 373 -42.18 -5.11 19.91
N GLY A 374 -42.92 -6.11 20.37
CA GLY A 374 -44.36 -5.93 20.65
C GLY A 374 -45.10 -7.20 21.01
N GLY A 375 -45.66 -7.24 22.23
CA GLY A 375 -46.86 -8.03 22.54
C GLY A 375 -46.65 -9.36 23.28
N LEU A 376 -46.79 -9.30 24.61
CA LEU A 376 -47.25 -10.37 25.51
C LEU A 376 -48.54 -11.08 24.99
N PRO A 377 -49.06 -12.15 25.64
CA PRO A 377 -48.50 -13.03 26.68
C PRO A 377 -48.72 -14.54 26.42
N GLY A 378 -48.07 -15.38 27.22
CA GLY A 378 -48.76 -16.54 27.80
C GLY A 378 -48.10 -17.90 27.60
N GLY A 379 -47.90 -18.58 28.72
CA GLY A 379 -48.17 -20.01 28.80
C GLY A 379 -46.96 -20.93 28.80
N GLY A 380 -46.57 -21.34 30.00
CA GLY A 380 -46.34 -22.75 30.30
C GLY A 380 -45.05 -23.39 29.80
N LEU A 381 -44.03 -23.38 30.65
CA LEU A 381 -42.99 -24.41 30.67
C LEU A 381 -43.42 -25.56 31.58
N PRO A 382 -43.28 -26.82 31.13
CA PRO A 382 -43.12 -27.95 32.03
C PRO A 382 -41.76 -28.65 31.84
N GLY A 383 -41.03 -28.77 32.95
CA GLY A 383 -40.20 -29.95 33.23
C GLY A 383 -38.71 -29.85 32.92
N LEU A 384 -37.89 -29.60 33.95
CA LEU A 384 -37.03 -30.62 34.61
C LEU A 384 -36.30 -29.97 35.82
N PRO A 385 -35.73 -30.76 36.76
CA PRO A 385 -35.95 -30.60 38.20
C PRO A 385 -34.68 -30.25 38.99
N GLY A 386 -34.92 -29.76 40.21
CA GLY A 386 -34.14 -29.93 41.47
C GLY A 386 -32.61 -29.89 41.43
N GLY A 387 -31.92 -29.08 42.23
CA GLY A 387 -32.34 -28.24 43.33
C GLY A 387 -31.09 -27.77 44.08
N MET A 388 -31.13 -26.54 44.61
CA MET A 388 -30.29 -26.11 45.72
C MET A 388 -31.05 -24.96 46.41
N LYS A 389 -31.30 -25.13 47.72
CA LYS A 389 -32.13 -24.26 48.57
C LYS A 389 -31.46 -22.92 48.91
N LEU A 390 -32.30 -21.89 48.98
CA LEU A 390 -32.15 -20.63 49.75
C LEU A 390 -32.18 -20.89 51.27
N PRO A 391 -31.76 -19.93 52.11
CA PRO A 391 -32.76 -19.15 52.88
C PRO A 391 -32.37 -17.69 53.21
N GLY A 392 -33.37 -16.79 53.31
CA GLY A 392 -33.28 -15.54 54.11
C GLY A 392 -34.06 -14.31 53.64
N LEU A 393 -35.38 -14.26 53.94
CA LEU A 393 -36.30 -13.10 53.91
C LEU A 393 -35.88 -11.96 54.87
N GLY A 394 -36.40 -10.73 54.87
CA GLY A 394 -37.57 -10.05 54.26
C GLY A 394 -37.39 -8.52 54.46
N GLY A 395 -38.18 -7.59 53.94
CA GLY A 395 -39.63 -7.47 53.91
C GLY A 395 -40.01 -6.19 54.69
N GLY A 396 -40.58 -5.17 54.03
CA GLY A 396 -41.14 -4.02 54.74
C GLY A 396 -41.43 -2.76 53.90
N GLY A 397 -42.70 -2.56 53.53
CA GLY A 397 -43.40 -1.27 53.69
C GLY A 397 -43.29 -0.18 52.61
N LEU A 398 -44.26 -0.14 51.69
CA LEU A 398 -44.91 1.10 51.19
C LEU A 398 -45.86 1.66 52.29
N PRO A 399 -46.52 2.86 52.21
CA PRO A 399 -46.72 3.79 51.06
C PRO A 399 -46.65 5.31 51.40
N GLY A 400 -46.69 6.18 50.37
CA GLY A 400 -46.94 7.62 50.57
C GLY A 400 -47.14 8.42 49.28
N LEU A 401 -48.41 8.54 48.86
CA LEU A 401 -48.88 9.35 47.72
C LEU A 401 -48.67 10.86 47.89
N GLY A 402 -48.53 11.57 46.76
CA GLY A 402 -48.75 13.02 46.70
C GLY A 402 -48.67 13.60 45.29
N LYS A 403 -49.74 13.45 44.49
CA LYS A 403 -49.94 14.15 43.20
C LYS A 403 -50.17 15.66 43.40
N LYS A 404 -49.70 16.45 42.43
CA LYS A 404 -50.35 17.58 41.70
C LYS A 404 -49.23 18.54 41.23
N LYS A 405 -49.21 19.07 40.02
CA LYS A 405 -50.27 19.34 39.04
C LYS A 405 -49.67 19.31 37.63
#